data_AF-A0A7G9YMS9-F1
#
_entry.id   AF-A0A7G9YMS9-F1
#
_cell.length_a   1.000
_cell.length_b   1.000
_cell.length_c   1.000
_cell.angle_alpha   90.00
_cell.angle_beta   90.00
_cell.angle_gamma   90.00
#
_symmetry.space_group_name_H-M   'P 1'
#
loop_
_entity.id
_entity.type
_entity.pdbx_description
1 polymer ?
#
loop_
_entity_poly.entity_id
_entity_poly.type
_entity_poly.pdbx_seq_one_letter_code
_entity_poly.pdbx_strand_id
1 'polypeptide(L)'
;MEKKYLNPPNDGINELKGDHMNAIPKIAPILKITMEELERESLDIYLHIRLERCESELLDLARKCGVSSIEDFEEGYQRGNIEEEGTWEDFFRLDHLEAERESIRAALGVIR
;
A
#
# COMPACT_ATOMS: atom_id res chain seq x y z
N MET A 1 45.21 1.47 9.05
CA MET A 1 44.38 0.57 9.88
C MET A 1 42.97 0.60 9.32
N GLU A 2 42.65 -0.29 8.37
CA GLU A 2 41.30 -0.47 7.84
C GLU A 2 40.49 -1.35 8.79
N LYS A 3 39.33 -0.85 9.24
CA LYS A 3 38.36 -1.67 9.96
C LYS A 3 37.64 -2.57 8.95
N LYS A 4 38.02 -3.84 8.91
CA LYS A 4 37.33 -4.88 8.14
C LYS A 4 35.97 -5.12 8.81
N TYR A 5 34.89 -4.61 8.23
CA TYR A 5 33.54 -4.95 8.64
C TYR A 5 33.36 -6.46 8.43
N LEU A 6 33.25 -7.18 9.54
CA LEU A 6 32.89 -8.59 9.55
C LEU A 6 31.41 -8.65 9.15
N ASN A 7 31.11 -9.11 7.94
CA ASN A 7 29.74 -9.47 7.58
C ASN A 7 29.26 -10.53 8.58
N PRO A 8 28.11 -10.34 9.25
CA PRO A 8 27.55 -11.37 10.11
C PRO A 8 27.16 -12.61 9.25
N PRO A 9 27.21 -13.82 9.82
CA PRO A 9 26.88 -15.05 9.12
C PRO A 9 25.46 -15.00 8.55
N ASN A 10 25.34 -15.31 7.25
CA ASN A 10 24.12 -15.31 6.44
C ASN A 10 23.23 -16.55 6.67
N ASP A 11 23.10 -17.01 7.92
CA ASP A 11 22.49 -18.31 8.21
C ASP A 11 21.18 -18.23 9.00
N GLY A 12 20.46 -17.10 8.92
CA GLY A 12 19.17 -16.92 9.64
C GLY A 12 17.99 -16.40 8.82
N ILE A 13 18.20 -15.94 7.58
CA ILE A 13 17.14 -15.31 6.76
C ILE A 13 16.49 -16.32 5.79
N ASN A 14 17.13 -17.47 5.57
CA ASN A 14 16.62 -18.50 4.63
C ASN A 14 15.62 -19.48 5.25
N GLU A 15 15.52 -19.60 6.58
CA GLU A 15 14.58 -20.54 7.21
C GLU A 15 13.14 -20.01 7.30
N LEU A 16 12.92 -18.69 7.33
CA LEU A 16 11.57 -18.10 7.31
C LEU A 16 10.94 -18.07 5.91
N LYS A 17 11.67 -18.48 4.86
CA LYS A 17 11.17 -18.55 3.48
C LYS A 17 10.50 -19.89 3.12
N GLY A 18 10.54 -20.89 4.01
CA GLY A 18 10.22 -22.29 3.70
C GLY A 18 8.74 -22.67 3.60
N ASP A 19 7.83 -22.01 4.33
CA ASP A 19 6.44 -22.50 4.46
C ASP A 19 5.39 -21.69 3.68
N HIS A 20 5.62 -20.40 3.42
CA HIS A 20 4.67 -19.56 2.65
C HIS A 20 4.77 -19.75 1.13
N MET A 21 5.95 -20.08 0.59
CA MET A 21 6.17 -20.26 -0.85
C MET A 21 5.44 -21.49 -1.46
N ASN A 22 4.68 -22.24 -0.66
CA ASN A 22 4.07 -23.50 -1.09
C ASN A 22 2.58 -23.63 -0.72
N ALA A 23 1.89 -22.50 -0.47
CA ALA A 23 0.48 -22.49 -0.08
C ALA A 23 -0.47 -22.72 -1.26
N ILE A 24 -0.21 -22.08 -2.40
CA ILE A 24 -1.05 -22.16 -3.61
C ILE A 24 -1.27 -23.60 -4.10
N PRO A 25 -0.23 -24.44 -4.31
CA PRO A 25 -0.44 -25.82 -4.75
C PRO A 25 -1.15 -26.70 -3.70
N LYS A 26 -1.20 -26.29 -2.43
CA LYS A 26 -1.93 -26.99 -1.36
C LYS A 26 -3.39 -26.55 -1.27
N ILE A 27 -3.67 -25.27 -1.47
CA ILE A 27 -5.00 -24.67 -1.31
C ILE A 27 -5.85 -24.84 -2.56
N ALA A 28 -5.28 -24.68 -3.76
CA ALA A 28 -6.03 -24.77 -5.01
C ALA A 28 -6.82 -26.10 -5.16
N PRO A 29 -6.24 -27.29 -4.86
CA PRO A 29 -7.00 -28.55 -4.87
C PRO A 29 -8.12 -28.62 -3.82
N ILE A 30 -7.92 -28.02 -2.64
CA ILE A 30 -8.93 -27.97 -1.57
C ILE A 30 -10.15 -27.16 -2.03
N LEU A 31 -9.90 -26.02 -2.69
CA LEU A 31 -10.92 -25.15 -3.25
C LEU A 31 -11.47 -25.61 -4.60
N LYS A 32 -10.87 -26.66 -5.19
CA LYS A 32 -11.22 -27.23 -6.51
C LYS A 32 -11.12 -26.21 -7.65
N ILE A 33 -10.11 -25.34 -7.58
CA ILE A 33 -9.73 -24.38 -8.62
C ILE A 33 -8.30 -24.63 -9.07
N THR A 34 -7.92 -24.04 -10.20
CA THR A 34 -6.53 -24.07 -10.68
C THR A 34 -5.63 -23.16 -9.84
N MET A 35 -4.31 -23.37 -9.91
CA MET A 35 -3.36 -22.52 -9.21
C MET A 35 -3.38 -21.10 -9.77
N GLU A 36 -3.51 -20.99 -11.09
CA GLU A 36 -3.60 -19.74 -11.83
C GLU A 36 -4.86 -18.94 -11.47
N GLU A 37 -6.00 -19.61 -11.29
CA GLU A 37 -7.23 -18.98 -10.80
C GLU A 37 -7.05 -18.46 -9.37
N LEU A 38 -6.48 -19.28 -8.47
CA LEU A 38 -6.22 -18.87 -7.09
C LEU A 38 -5.25 -17.69 -7.02
N GLU A 39 -4.18 -17.70 -7.81
CA GLU A 39 -3.22 -16.59 -7.92
C GLU A 39 -3.91 -15.30 -8.34
N ARG A 40 -4.65 -15.34 -9.45
CA ARG A 40 -5.35 -14.18 -9.99
C ARG A 40 -6.40 -13.64 -9.02
N GLU A 41 -7.28 -14.50 -8.50
CA GLU A 41 -8.35 -14.08 -7.59
C GLU A 41 -7.80 -13.55 -6.27
N SER A 42 -6.72 -14.16 -5.74
CA SER A 42 -6.09 -13.67 -4.50
C SER A 42 -5.49 -12.28 -4.67
N LEU A 43 -4.82 -12.00 -5.79
CA LEU A 43 -4.26 -10.69 -6.10
C LEU A 43 -5.35 -9.65 -6.35
N ASP A 44 -6.41 -10.02 -7.07
CA ASP A 44 -7.55 -9.14 -7.34
C ASP A 44 -8.25 -8.72 -6.04
N ILE A 45 -8.59 -9.69 -5.18
CA ILE A 45 -9.22 -9.43 -3.88
C ILE A 45 -8.29 -8.60 -2.97
N TYR A 46 -7.00 -8.95 -2.91
CA TYR A 46 -6.03 -8.22 -2.09
C TYR A 46 -5.95 -6.74 -2.48
N LEU A 47 -5.86 -6.45 -3.79
CA LEU A 47 -5.76 -5.08 -4.28
C LEU A 47 -7.07 -4.30 -4.09
N HIS A 48 -8.23 -4.93 -4.28
CA HIS A 48 -9.52 -4.27 -4.01
C HIS A 48 -9.66 -3.92 -2.52
N ILE A 49 -9.36 -4.84 -1.60
CA ILE A 49 -9.41 -4.56 -0.15
C ILE A 49 -8.45 -3.43 0.22
N ARG A 50 -7.25 -3.40 -0.38
CA ARG A 50 -6.30 -2.31 -0.16
C ARG A 50 -6.80 -0.98 -0.71
N LEU A 51 -7.41 -0.98 -1.89
CA LEU A 51 -8.00 0.21 -2.48
C LEU A 51 -9.11 0.77 -1.59
N GLU A 52 -10.04 -0.08 -1.13
CA GLU A 52 -11.14 0.33 -0.25
C GLU A 52 -10.63 0.96 1.07
N ARG A 53 -9.58 0.38 1.67
CA ARG A 53 -8.95 0.96 2.87
C ARG A 53 -8.34 2.32 2.59
N CYS A 54 -7.60 2.44 1.50
CA CYS A 54 -6.99 3.70 1.06
C CYS A 54 -8.05 4.77 0.79
N GLU A 55 -9.13 4.42 0.08
CA GLU A 55 -10.22 5.34 -0.23
C GLU A 55 -11.02 5.75 1.02
N SER A 56 -11.22 4.85 1.97
CA SER A 56 -11.82 5.18 3.26
C SER A 56 -10.97 6.17 4.05
N GLU A 57 -9.66 5.97 4.08
CA GLU A 57 -8.75 6.86 4.81
C GLU A 57 -8.66 8.25 4.17
N LEU A 58 -8.61 8.30 2.83
CA LEU A 58 -8.73 9.55 2.07
C LEU A 58 -10.02 10.29 2.41
N LEU A 59 -11.16 9.59 2.45
CA LEU A 59 -12.44 10.19 2.78
C LEU A 59 -12.49 10.76 4.21
N ASP A 60 -11.89 10.06 5.17
CA ASP A 60 -11.84 10.52 6.56
C ASP A 60 -10.92 11.73 6.74
N LEU A 61 -9.75 11.75 6.06
CA LEU A 61 -8.86 12.92 6.05
C LEU A 61 -9.50 14.11 5.35
N ALA A 62 -10.16 13.87 4.21
CA ALA A 62 -10.88 14.92 3.48
C ALA A 62 -11.95 15.59 4.36
N ARG A 63 -12.71 14.78 5.13
CA ARG A 63 -13.69 15.29 6.09
C ARG A 63 -13.05 16.04 7.25
N LYS A 64 -11.94 15.54 7.79
CA LYS A 64 -11.20 16.17 8.90
C LYS A 64 -10.66 17.55 8.50
N CYS A 65 -10.08 17.63 7.30
CA CYS A 65 -9.37 18.81 6.81
C CYS A 65 -10.29 19.78 6.04
N GLY A 66 -11.47 19.33 5.62
CA GLY A 66 -12.40 20.14 4.81
C GLY A 66 -11.94 20.33 3.36
N VAL A 67 -11.05 19.47 2.87
CA VAL A 67 -10.50 19.49 1.50
C VAL A 67 -10.76 18.15 0.81
N SER A 68 -10.79 18.10 -0.52
CA SER A 68 -11.09 16.86 -1.26
C SER A 68 -9.87 16.23 -1.92
N SER A 69 -8.75 16.96 -2.05
CA SER A 69 -7.51 16.47 -2.63
C SER A 69 -6.28 17.19 -2.10
N ILE A 70 -5.09 16.71 -2.48
CA ILE A 70 -3.84 17.41 -2.17
C ILE A 70 -3.79 18.79 -2.81
N GLU A 71 -4.31 18.95 -4.03
CA GLU A 71 -4.37 20.24 -4.72
C GLU A 71 -5.27 21.25 -3.98
N ASP A 72 -6.42 20.79 -3.45
CA ASP A 72 -7.28 21.64 -2.60
C ASP A 72 -6.52 22.12 -1.34
N PHE A 73 -5.66 21.27 -0.79
CA PHE A 73 -4.81 21.58 0.36
C PHE A 73 -3.76 22.64 0.02
N GLU A 74 -3.04 22.46 -1.09
CA GLU A 74 -2.06 23.41 -1.59
C GLU A 74 -2.68 24.78 -1.88
N GLU A 75 -3.84 24.81 -2.53
CA GLU A 75 -4.58 26.05 -2.76
C GLU A 75 -4.99 26.72 -1.44
N GLY A 76 -5.39 25.92 -0.44
CA GLY A 76 -5.73 26.39 0.90
C GLY A 76 -4.55 27.10 1.59
N TYR A 77 -3.36 26.51 1.52
CA TYR A 77 -2.13 27.15 2.03
C TYR A 77 -1.80 28.42 1.28
N GLN A 78 -1.81 28.39 -0.06
CA GLN A 78 -1.49 29.55 -0.89
C GLN A 78 -2.41 30.74 -0.64
N ARG A 79 -3.71 30.48 -0.37
CA ARG A 79 -4.70 31.51 -0.06
C ARG A 79 -4.68 31.95 1.40
N GLY A 80 -3.95 31.26 2.27
CA GLY A 80 -3.94 31.48 3.72
C GLY A 80 -5.23 31.07 4.42
N ASN A 81 -6.02 30.18 3.81
CA ASN A 81 -7.25 29.64 4.38
C ASN A 81 -6.99 28.46 5.33
N ILE A 82 -5.83 27.80 5.16
CA ILE A 82 -5.36 26.70 6.00
C ILE A 82 -4.01 27.13 6.57
N GLU A 83 -3.81 26.93 7.86
CA GLU A 83 -2.56 27.22 8.56
C GLU A 83 -1.63 26.01 8.45
N GLU A 84 -0.40 26.19 7.93
CA GLU A 84 0.57 25.07 7.79
C GLU A 84 0.94 24.43 9.13
N GLU A 85 1.00 25.23 10.19
CA GLU A 85 1.28 24.76 11.53
C GLU A 85 0.08 23.94 12.05
N GLY A 86 0.34 22.66 12.34
CA GLY A 86 -0.68 21.73 12.82
C GLY A 86 -1.43 20.94 11.73
N THR A 87 -1.25 21.26 10.44
CA THR A 87 -1.90 20.52 9.34
C THR A 87 -0.93 19.84 8.38
N TRP A 88 0.37 20.07 8.52
CA TRP A 88 1.41 19.47 7.66
C TRP A 88 1.40 17.93 7.67
N GLU A 89 1.12 17.28 8.80
CA GLU A 89 1.03 15.83 8.88
C GLU A 89 -0.12 15.28 8.04
N ASP A 90 -1.28 15.95 8.10
CA ASP A 90 -2.46 15.55 7.30
C ASP A 90 -2.20 15.77 5.81
N PHE A 91 -1.50 16.85 5.44
CA PHE A 91 -1.07 17.11 4.07
C PHE A 91 -0.20 15.96 3.52
N PHE A 92 0.89 15.59 4.21
CA PHE A 92 1.76 14.51 3.73
C PHE A 92 1.04 13.16 3.70
N ARG A 93 0.12 12.94 4.63
CA ARG A 93 -0.68 11.72 4.66
C ARG A 93 -1.63 11.64 3.46
N LEU A 94 -2.28 12.75 3.11
CA LEU A 94 -3.16 12.84 1.95
C LEU A 94 -2.38 12.60 0.65
N ASP A 95 -1.22 13.25 0.47
CA ASP A 95 -0.33 13.05 -0.67
C ASP A 95 0.09 11.58 -0.83
N HIS A 96 0.52 10.97 0.27
CA HIS A 96 0.92 9.56 0.28
C HIS A 96 -0.23 8.63 -0.14
N LEU A 97 -1.43 8.85 0.40
CA LEU A 97 -2.60 8.02 0.09
C LEU A 97 -3.08 8.23 -1.34
N GLU A 98 -3.00 9.44 -1.90
CA GLU A 98 -3.33 9.67 -3.31
C GLU A 98 -2.35 8.92 -4.23
N ALA A 99 -1.05 8.98 -3.93
CA ALA A 99 -0.05 8.22 -4.66
C ALA A 99 -0.22 6.68 -4.51
N GLU A 100 -0.57 6.20 -3.30
CA GLU A 100 -0.87 4.78 -3.08
C GLU A 100 -2.10 4.34 -3.87
N ARG A 101 -3.19 5.14 -3.86
CA ARG A 101 -4.41 4.86 -4.62
C ARG A 101 -4.12 4.69 -6.11
N GLU A 102 -3.34 5.59 -6.71
CA GLU A 102 -2.99 5.49 -8.13
C GLU A 102 -2.10 4.27 -8.41
N SER A 103 -1.19 3.92 -7.50
CA SER A 103 -0.38 2.71 -7.61
C SER A 103 -1.22 1.43 -7.56
N ILE A 104 -2.23 1.37 -6.68
CA ILE A 104 -3.15 0.22 -6.58
C ILE A 104 -4.03 0.13 -7.83
N ARG A 105 -4.55 1.26 -8.33
CA ARG A 105 -5.34 1.30 -9.57
C ARG A 105 -4.53 0.83 -10.78
N ALA A 106 -3.27 1.24 -10.88
CA ALA A 106 -2.36 0.76 -11.92
C ALA A 106 -2.16 -0.76 -11.81
N ALA A 107 -1.94 -1.29 -10.60
CA ALA A 107 -1.78 -2.73 -10.37
C ALA A 107 -3.05 -3.53 -10.74
N LEU A 108 -4.24 -3.04 -10.37
CA LEU A 108 -5.52 -3.63 -10.78
C LEU A 108 -5.69 -3.65 -12.31
N GLY A 109 -5.20 -2.63 -13.01
CA GLY A 109 -5.19 -2.56 -14.47
C GLY A 109 -4.30 -3.62 -15.13
N VAL A 110 -3.33 -4.21 -14.42
CA VAL A 110 -2.46 -5.29 -14.93
C VAL A 110 -3.14 -6.65 -14.81
N ILE A 111 -4.04 -6.84 -13.84
CA ILE A 111 -4.74 -8.12 -13.60
C ILE A 111 -5.95 -8.31 -14.53
N ARG A 112 -6.48 -7.21 -15.10
CA ARG A 112 -7.67 -7.19 -15.97
C ARG A 112 -7.40 -7.54 -17.42
#